data_AF-A0A257S362-F1
#
_entry.id   AF-A0A257S362-F1
#
_cell.length_a   1.000
_cell.length_b   1.000
_cell.length_c   1.000
_cell.angle_alpha   90.00
_cell.angle_beta   90.00
_cell.angle_gamma   90.00
#
_symmetry.space_group_name_H-M   'P 1'
#
loop_
_entity.id
_entity.type
_entity.pdbx_description
1 polymer ?
#
loop_
_entity_poly.entity_id
_entity_poly.type
_entity_poly.pdbx_seq_one_letter_code
_entity_poly.pdbx_strand_id
1 'polypeptide(L)'
;RLERFGDLDVVSRLMPGALAHSAGRRAARLAGACALAGVALAGPRWGLERNVTRTRGFDMVLALDVSLSMRATDVRPDRLERMKQEVRRLRAMSPGDRIGLIVFAGRSYVLSPLTVDEGALDLFLDNLDPSIVGQPGSSLSRAIRQGTDLLSLGSSGADRALVVMSDGEAFEPEADVVAEARRAGEKGISLVTVGFGTTAGSTIPVRALDGTMTVKRDDRGQVVITHYVPGMLQAAAQAAHGTFIDAAATDKAARIRDALSTLRTEQRTSVGAETRTPRYQLFLLPAILLLLLDAFLIARTDRRRGGDPLRAPAAATVAALILAAFISGCAGSRRAAAAATAYRAKQYSEAVALYRSAIEQGDVRPQTIYDYGTASLAADSIQQATDALERVVDLPDAELRFRALFNLGLAHLRRGLAAGPDNGSDDVQAALATYKKALLLRPDELDAKWNYEIALRNKKQQSGGGGGVGGGGNGS
;
A
#
# COMPACT_ATOMS: atom_id res chain seq x y z
N ARG A 1 17.31 48.15 50.77
CA ARG A 1 16.73 47.01 51.54
C ARG A 1 17.77 46.24 52.38
N LEU A 2 19.08 46.40 52.15
CA LEU A 2 20.16 45.79 52.94
C LEU A 2 20.66 46.63 54.13
N GLU A 3 20.40 47.95 54.14
CA GLU A 3 20.78 48.86 55.24
C GLU A 3 20.05 48.61 56.58
N ARG A 4 18.97 47.81 56.58
CA ARG A 4 18.23 47.47 57.82
C ARG A 4 18.91 46.37 58.65
N PHE A 5 19.91 45.68 58.11
CA PHE A 5 20.52 44.50 58.74
C PHE A 5 21.95 44.72 59.25
N GLY A 6 22.48 45.95 59.15
CA GLY A 6 23.80 46.32 59.66
C GLY A 6 24.61 47.17 58.69
N ASP A 7 25.76 47.64 59.18
CA ASP A 7 26.69 48.50 58.46
C ASP A 7 27.19 47.82 57.17
N LEU A 8 27.08 48.52 56.03
CA LEU A 8 27.33 47.97 54.69
C LEU A 8 28.74 47.39 54.55
N ASP A 9 29.70 47.94 55.30
CA ASP A 9 31.09 47.51 55.33
C ASP A 9 31.32 46.20 56.11
N VAL A 10 30.46 45.91 57.09
CA VAL A 10 30.51 44.66 57.86
C VAL A 10 29.83 43.53 57.10
N VAL A 11 28.71 43.84 56.43
CA VAL A 11 27.99 42.89 55.57
C VAL A 11 28.85 42.48 54.37
N SER A 12 29.57 43.43 53.75
CA SER A 12 30.48 43.13 52.63
C SER A 12 31.70 42.28 53.06
N ARG A 13 32.18 42.42 54.31
CA ARG A 13 33.25 41.60 54.88
C ARG A 13 32.81 40.20 55.31
N LEU A 14 31.58 40.05 55.79
CA LEU A 14 31.00 38.76 56.18
C LEU A 14 30.48 37.93 55.00
N MET A 15 30.30 38.55 53.83
CA MET A 15 30.05 37.84 52.57
C MET A 15 31.37 37.50 51.90
N PRO A 16 31.78 36.21 51.80
CA PRO A 16 32.93 35.83 50.99
C PRO A 16 32.72 36.31 49.55
N GLY A 17 33.51 37.29 49.07
CA GLY A 17 33.40 37.86 47.71
C GLY A 17 33.43 36.83 46.56
N ALA A 18 33.91 35.62 46.85
CA ALA A 18 33.87 34.46 45.96
C ALA A 18 32.44 33.92 45.69
N LEU A 19 31.45 34.19 46.54
CA LEU A 19 30.06 33.73 46.37
C LEU A 19 29.25 34.62 45.40
N ALA A 20 29.48 35.93 45.38
CA ALA A 20 28.74 36.84 44.49
C ALA A 20 29.10 36.65 43.01
N HIS A 21 30.38 36.50 42.68
CA HIS A 21 30.85 36.28 41.31
C HIS A 21 30.62 34.85 40.78
N SER A 22 30.41 33.88 41.67
CA SER A 22 30.08 32.50 41.29
C SER A 22 28.58 32.29 41.13
N ALA A 23 27.75 33.04 41.87
CA ALA A 23 26.30 33.02 41.75
C ALA A 23 25.80 33.51 40.38
N GLY A 24 26.32 34.64 39.87
CA GLY A 24 25.92 35.17 38.56
C GLY A 24 26.29 34.24 37.39
N ARG A 25 27.51 33.68 37.41
CA ARG A 25 27.97 32.73 36.38
C ARG A 25 27.20 31.41 36.41
N ARG A 26 26.77 30.96 37.60
CA ARG A 26 25.91 29.78 37.75
C ARG A 26 24.50 30.04 37.25
N ALA A 27 23.91 31.16 37.63
CA ALA A 27 22.59 31.56 37.14
C ALA A 27 22.56 31.65 35.61
N ALA A 28 23.61 32.21 34.99
CA ALA A 28 23.75 32.27 33.54
C ALA A 28 23.82 30.87 32.87
N ARG A 29 24.58 29.93 33.45
CA ARG A 29 24.66 28.55 32.94
C ARG A 29 23.33 27.81 33.04
N LEU A 30 22.65 27.92 34.18
CA LEU A 30 21.34 27.29 34.39
C LEU A 30 20.27 27.89 33.48
N ALA A 31 20.24 29.22 33.34
CA ALA A 31 19.33 29.90 32.42
C ALA A 31 19.59 29.47 30.96
N GLY A 32 20.86 29.38 30.54
CA GLY A 32 21.23 28.89 29.22
C GLY A 32 20.81 27.44 28.96
N ALA A 33 21.01 26.55 29.94
CA ALA A 33 20.56 25.17 29.85
C ALA A 33 19.03 25.05 29.73
N CYS A 34 18.27 25.81 30.54
CA CYS A 34 16.81 25.84 30.47
C CYS A 34 16.29 26.38 29.13
N ALA A 35 16.91 27.44 28.60
CA ALA A 35 16.54 28.00 27.30
C ALA A 35 16.75 26.99 26.17
N LEU A 36 17.91 26.32 26.14
CA LEU A 36 18.23 25.29 25.14
C LEU A 36 17.30 24.05 25.26
N ALA A 37 16.99 23.62 26.47
CA ALA A 37 16.02 22.55 26.71
C ALA A 37 14.61 22.95 26.25
N GLY A 38 14.20 24.19 26.46
CA GLY A 38 12.93 24.74 25.96
C GLY A 38 12.85 24.72 24.44
N VAL A 39 13.93 25.12 23.75
CA VAL A 39 14.01 25.03 22.28
C VAL A 39 13.97 23.57 21.82
N ALA A 40 14.66 22.66 22.51
CA ALA A 40 14.60 21.24 22.18
C ALA A 40 13.19 20.66 22.32
N LEU A 41 12.45 21.04 23.38
CA LEU A 41 11.05 20.65 23.61
C LEU A 41 10.09 21.23 22.58
N ALA A 42 10.35 22.45 22.08
CA ALA A 42 9.60 23.04 20.98
C ALA A 42 9.78 22.26 19.65
N GLY A 43 10.77 21.38 19.58
CA GLY A 43 10.95 20.42 18.50
C GLY A 43 11.25 21.06 17.15
N PRO A 44 12.35 21.81 16.98
CA PRO A 44 12.71 22.44 15.71
C PRO A 44 12.84 21.39 14.61
N ARG A 45 12.19 21.64 13.47
CA ARG A 45 12.14 20.74 12.30
C ARG A 45 12.66 21.48 11.08
N TRP A 46 13.80 21.06 10.55
CA TRP A 46 14.36 21.58 9.31
C TRP A 46 15.17 20.50 8.59
N GLY A 47 15.45 20.71 7.31
CA GLY A 47 16.00 19.69 6.42
C GLY A 47 14.89 18.92 5.71
N LEU A 48 15.00 18.88 4.39
CA LEU A 48 14.11 18.16 3.49
C LEU A 48 14.69 16.75 3.30
N GLU A 49 14.13 15.75 3.97
CA GLU A 49 14.30 14.38 3.49
C GLU A 49 13.22 14.15 2.45
N ARG A 50 13.61 14.08 1.18
CA ARG A 50 12.75 13.58 0.11
C ARG A 50 12.56 12.09 0.36
N ASN A 51 11.60 11.75 1.20
CA ASN A 51 11.16 10.37 1.32
C ASN A 51 10.39 10.06 0.04
N VAL A 52 11.10 9.53 -0.95
CA VAL A 52 10.48 9.04 -2.17
C VAL A 52 9.74 7.76 -1.78
N THR A 53 8.52 7.92 -1.28
CA THR A 53 7.55 6.82 -1.28
C THR A 53 7.29 6.52 -2.73
N ARG A 54 8.09 5.59 -3.26
CA ARG A 54 7.97 5.07 -4.61
C ARG A 54 6.67 4.25 -4.62
N THR A 55 5.52 4.90 -4.78
CA THR A 55 4.29 4.23 -5.19
C THR A 55 4.61 3.66 -6.58
N ARG A 56 4.82 2.35 -6.62
CA ARG A 56 5.56 1.63 -7.66
C ARG A 56 4.68 0.81 -8.59
N GLY A 57 3.36 0.97 -8.50
CA GLY A 57 2.40 0.29 -9.37
C GLY A 57 1.65 1.29 -10.26
N PHE A 58 1.44 0.94 -11.51
CA PHE A 58 0.41 1.53 -12.36
C PHE A 58 -0.96 0.93 -12.01
N ASP A 59 -2.01 1.74 -12.14
CA ASP A 59 -3.37 1.24 -12.23
C ASP A 59 -3.72 1.13 -13.70
N MET A 60 -3.85 -0.09 -14.19
CA MET A 60 -4.06 -0.39 -15.60
C MET A 60 -5.40 -1.08 -15.80
N VAL A 61 -6.21 -0.62 -16.75
CA VAL A 61 -7.37 -1.37 -17.22
C VAL A 61 -7.11 -1.85 -18.64
N LEU A 62 -7.27 -3.15 -18.86
CA LEU A 62 -7.21 -3.78 -20.16
C LEU A 62 -8.65 -3.94 -20.68
N ALA A 63 -8.97 -3.27 -21.79
CA ALA A 63 -10.22 -3.44 -22.52
C ALA A 63 -9.96 -4.32 -23.75
N LEU A 64 -10.46 -5.54 -23.71
CA LEU A 64 -10.21 -6.56 -24.73
C LEU A 64 -11.43 -6.74 -25.63
N ASP A 65 -11.24 -6.65 -26.94
CA ASP A 65 -12.27 -6.96 -27.93
C ASP A 65 -12.45 -8.47 -28.03
N VAL A 66 -13.69 -8.93 -27.84
CA VAL A 66 -14.11 -10.33 -27.96
C VAL A 66 -15.26 -10.50 -28.93
N SER A 67 -15.37 -9.58 -29.89
CA SER A 67 -16.28 -9.72 -31.03
C SER A 67 -15.90 -10.91 -31.91
N LEU A 68 -16.83 -11.32 -32.78
CA LEU A 68 -16.63 -12.48 -33.64
C LEU A 68 -15.45 -12.30 -34.61
N SER A 69 -15.13 -11.07 -35.03
CA SER A 69 -13.99 -10.77 -35.91
C SER A 69 -12.64 -11.16 -35.29
N MET A 70 -12.55 -11.17 -33.95
CA MET A 70 -11.35 -11.59 -33.22
C MET A 70 -11.08 -13.11 -33.32
N ARG A 71 -12.00 -13.90 -33.89
CA ARG A 71 -11.74 -15.32 -34.23
C ARG A 71 -11.04 -15.51 -35.57
N ALA A 72 -10.84 -14.44 -36.34
CA ALA A 72 -10.14 -14.54 -37.62
C ALA A 72 -8.71 -15.06 -37.44
N THR A 73 -8.25 -15.83 -38.42
CA THR A 73 -6.98 -16.59 -38.36
C THR A 73 -5.88 -15.97 -39.22
N ASP A 74 -6.02 -14.70 -39.60
CA ASP A 74 -4.95 -13.94 -40.27
C ASP A 74 -3.73 -13.73 -39.38
N VAL A 75 -3.92 -13.78 -38.06
CA VAL A 75 -2.85 -13.88 -37.07
C VAL A 75 -2.99 -15.21 -36.35
N ARG A 76 -1.94 -16.04 -36.37
CA ARG A 76 -2.01 -17.37 -35.73
C ARG A 76 -1.92 -17.30 -34.20
N PRO A 77 -2.66 -18.14 -33.47
CA PRO A 77 -3.65 -19.11 -33.97
C PRO A 77 -4.97 -18.45 -34.41
N ASP A 78 -5.45 -17.47 -33.66
CA ASP A 78 -6.42 -16.46 -34.08
C ASP A 78 -6.10 -15.12 -33.37
N ARG A 79 -6.78 -14.03 -33.75
CA ARG A 79 -6.52 -12.68 -33.18
C ARG A 79 -6.74 -12.65 -31.66
N LEU A 80 -7.78 -13.30 -31.15
CA LEU A 80 -8.14 -13.35 -29.73
C LEU A 80 -7.08 -14.08 -28.91
N GLU A 81 -6.67 -15.27 -29.33
CA GLU A 81 -5.63 -16.05 -28.68
C GLU A 81 -4.28 -15.34 -28.72
N ARG A 82 -3.96 -14.67 -29.84
CA ARG A 82 -2.76 -13.83 -29.90
C ARG A 82 -2.84 -12.67 -28.92
N MET A 83 -4.00 -12.02 -28.80
CA MET A 83 -4.22 -10.95 -27.83
C MET A 83 -4.04 -11.45 -26.39
N LYS A 84 -4.60 -12.61 -26.02
CA LYS A 84 -4.40 -13.24 -24.69
C LYS A 84 -2.93 -13.46 -24.37
N GLN A 85 -2.14 -13.91 -25.35
CA GLN A 85 -0.70 -14.10 -25.18
C GLN A 85 0.04 -12.78 -24.92
N GLU A 86 -0.31 -11.70 -25.63
CA GLU A 86 0.26 -10.37 -25.40
C GLU A 86 -0.14 -9.82 -24.02
N VAL A 87 -1.37 -10.06 -23.57
CA VAL A 87 -1.82 -9.69 -22.20
C VAL A 87 -1.03 -10.43 -21.14
N ARG A 88 -0.81 -11.75 -21.28
CA ARG A 88 0.02 -12.53 -20.34
C ARG A 88 1.46 -12.02 -20.30
N ARG A 89 2.05 -11.73 -21.46
CA ARG A 89 3.39 -11.14 -21.53
C ARG A 89 3.44 -9.78 -20.83
N LEU A 90 2.45 -8.92 -21.07
CA LEU A 90 2.35 -7.62 -20.41
C LEU A 90 2.27 -7.78 -18.89
N ARG A 91 1.43 -8.70 -18.41
CA ARG A 91 1.29 -9.01 -16.99
C ARG A 91 2.60 -9.47 -16.35
N ALA A 92 3.30 -10.41 -17.00
CA ALA A 92 4.59 -10.92 -16.53
C ALA A 92 5.67 -9.83 -16.43
N MET A 93 5.59 -8.80 -17.27
CA MET A 93 6.49 -7.65 -17.26
C MET A 93 6.13 -6.59 -16.20
N SER A 94 4.92 -6.68 -15.62
CA SER A 94 4.33 -5.74 -14.68
C SER A 94 3.79 -6.42 -13.39
N PRO A 95 4.60 -7.20 -12.64
CA PRO A 95 4.09 -8.01 -11.53
C PRO A 95 3.61 -7.22 -10.30
N GLY A 96 3.91 -5.92 -10.22
CA GLY A 96 3.52 -5.03 -9.13
C GLY A 96 2.40 -4.04 -9.48
N ASP A 97 1.90 -4.09 -10.72
CA ASP A 97 0.84 -3.20 -11.20
C ASP A 97 -0.53 -3.80 -10.92
N ARG A 98 -1.52 -2.96 -10.63
CA ARG A 98 -2.91 -3.41 -10.50
C ARG A 98 -3.56 -3.41 -11.87
N ILE A 99 -4.07 -4.56 -12.28
CA ILE A 99 -4.68 -4.74 -13.59
C ILE A 99 -6.16 -5.05 -13.40
N GLY A 100 -7.02 -4.25 -14.05
CA GLY A 100 -8.43 -4.52 -14.22
C GLY A 100 -8.69 -5.07 -15.62
N LEU A 101 -9.69 -5.90 -15.77
CA LEU A 101 -10.04 -6.54 -17.04
C LEU A 101 -11.48 -6.19 -17.44
N ILE A 102 -11.60 -5.59 -18.61
CA ILE A 102 -12.85 -5.30 -19.30
C ILE A 102 -12.86 -6.05 -20.61
N VAL A 103 -14.02 -6.59 -20.97
CA VAL A 103 -14.21 -7.26 -22.25
C VAL A 103 -15.39 -6.63 -22.97
N PHE A 104 -15.26 -6.46 -24.28
CA PHE A 104 -16.28 -5.80 -25.05
C PHE A 104 -16.49 -6.43 -26.43
N ALA A 105 -17.71 -6.30 -26.89
CA ALA A 105 -18.15 -6.54 -28.26
C ALA A 105 -19.31 -5.56 -28.51
N GLY A 106 -20.54 -6.03 -28.75
CA GLY A 106 -21.73 -5.19 -28.80
C GLY A 106 -22.18 -4.65 -27.43
N ARG A 107 -21.53 -5.04 -26.33
CA ARG A 107 -21.63 -4.45 -24.98
C ARG A 107 -20.26 -4.52 -24.32
N SER A 108 -20.07 -3.81 -23.21
CA SER A 108 -18.84 -3.84 -22.41
C SER A 108 -19.14 -4.29 -20.99
N TYR A 109 -18.29 -5.17 -20.46
CA TYR A 109 -18.42 -5.77 -19.13
C TYR A 109 -17.09 -5.74 -18.38
N VAL A 110 -17.11 -5.38 -17.09
CA VAL A 110 -15.95 -5.56 -16.20
C VAL A 110 -15.92 -7.01 -15.75
N LEU A 111 -14.89 -7.76 -16.14
CA LEU A 111 -14.66 -9.12 -15.66
C LEU A 111 -13.91 -9.11 -14.32
N SER A 112 -12.93 -8.21 -14.20
CA SER A 112 -12.12 -8.08 -13.00
C SER A 112 -11.91 -6.61 -12.65
N PRO A 113 -12.22 -6.20 -11.40
CA PRO A 113 -11.73 -4.95 -10.85
C PRO A 113 -10.19 -4.90 -10.82
N LEU A 114 -9.63 -3.72 -10.49
CA LEU A 114 -8.18 -3.55 -10.35
C LEU A 114 -7.61 -4.50 -9.29
N THR A 115 -6.77 -5.44 -9.70
CA THR A 115 -6.14 -6.44 -8.81
C THR A 115 -4.66 -6.67 -9.12
N VAL A 116 -3.89 -7.03 -8.10
CA VAL A 116 -2.51 -7.54 -8.25
C VAL A 116 -2.46 -9.06 -8.37
N ASP A 117 -3.60 -9.75 -8.38
CA ASP A 117 -3.63 -11.22 -8.48
C ASP A 117 -3.40 -11.66 -9.94
N GLU A 118 -2.37 -12.45 -10.19
CA GLU A 118 -2.03 -12.99 -11.51
C GLU A 118 -2.93 -14.19 -11.85
N GLY A 119 -3.16 -15.07 -10.89
CA GLY A 119 -3.97 -16.27 -11.07
C GLY A 119 -5.42 -15.92 -11.40
N ALA A 120 -5.96 -14.87 -10.75
CA ALA A 120 -7.30 -14.38 -11.09
C ALA A 120 -7.38 -13.90 -12.55
N LEU A 121 -6.37 -13.15 -13.02
CA LEU A 121 -6.33 -12.66 -14.40
C LEU A 121 -6.22 -13.81 -15.40
N ASP A 122 -5.35 -14.80 -15.13
CA ASP A 122 -5.20 -15.97 -16.00
C ASP A 122 -6.48 -16.80 -16.11
N LEU A 123 -7.20 -17.00 -15.00
CA LEU A 123 -8.49 -17.68 -15.00
C LEU A 123 -9.52 -16.97 -15.89
N PHE A 124 -9.56 -15.63 -15.89
CA PHE A 124 -10.46 -14.89 -16.77
C PHE A 124 -10.04 -14.97 -18.24
N LEU A 125 -8.74 -14.93 -18.53
CA LEU A 125 -8.22 -15.03 -19.90
C LEU A 125 -8.43 -16.43 -20.50
N ASP A 126 -8.27 -17.48 -19.71
CA ASP A 126 -8.49 -18.87 -20.15
C ASP A 126 -9.94 -19.11 -20.56
N ASN A 127 -10.88 -18.53 -19.80
CA ASN A 127 -12.31 -18.69 -20.07
C ASN A 127 -12.85 -17.70 -21.10
N LEU A 128 -12.02 -16.80 -21.64
CA LEU A 128 -12.52 -15.74 -22.51
C LEU A 128 -12.89 -16.28 -23.90
N ASP A 129 -14.17 -16.20 -24.25
CA ASP A 129 -14.73 -16.63 -25.53
C ASP A 129 -15.76 -15.60 -26.05
N PRO A 130 -15.88 -15.38 -27.37
CA PRO A 130 -16.87 -14.46 -27.95
C PRO A 130 -18.32 -14.74 -27.57
N SER A 131 -18.65 -15.98 -27.21
CA SER A 131 -20.00 -16.36 -26.73
C SER A 131 -20.37 -15.75 -25.37
N ILE A 132 -19.39 -15.29 -24.58
CA ILE A 132 -19.62 -14.67 -23.27
C ILE A 132 -20.32 -13.32 -23.42
N VAL A 133 -19.98 -12.56 -24.46
CA VAL A 133 -20.59 -11.25 -24.74
C VAL A 133 -21.79 -11.49 -25.64
N GLY A 134 -22.94 -11.84 -25.05
CA GLY A 134 -24.16 -12.27 -25.74
C GLY A 134 -24.80 -11.26 -26.72
N GLN A 135 -24.18 -10.09 -26.94
CA GLN A 135 -24.58 -9.15 -27.99
C GLN A 135 -23.45 -8.99 -29.02
N PRO A 136 -23.69 -9.39 -30.29
CA PRO A 136 -22.76 -9.14 -31.40
C PRO A 136 -22.53 -7.65 -31.65
N GLY A 137 -21.37 -7.31 -32.22
CA GLY A 137 -20.94 -5.95 -32.56
C GLY A 137 -19.59 -5.62 -31.93
N SER A 138 -19.15 -4.36 -32.07
CA SER A 138 -18.00 -3.80 -31.36
C SER A 138 -18.34 -2.37 -30.92
N SER A 139 -18.05 -2.03 -29.66
CA SER A 139 -18.39 -0.75 -29.02
C SER A 139 -17.22 -0.24 -28.19
N LEU A 140 -16.28 0.35 -28.91
CA LEU A 140 -15.06 0.96 -28.42
C LEU A 140 -15.35 2.14 -27.48
N SER A 141 -16.31 3.01 -27.81
CA SER A 141 -16.70 4.16 -26.98
C SER A 141 -17.12 3.72 -25.58
N ARG A 142 -17.91 2.63 -25.49
CA ARG A 142 -18.42 2.09 -24.24
C ARG A 142 -17.33 1.43 -23.42
N ALA A 143 -16.41 0.72 -24.08
CA ALA A 143 -15.23 0.14 -23.43
C ALA A 143 -14.33 1.23 -22.84
N ILE A 144 -14.08 2.31 -23.60
CA ILE A 144 -13.28 3.45 -23.14
C ILE A 144 -13.96 4.13 -21.95
N ARG A 145 -15.26 4.39 -22.04
CA ARG A 145 -16.02 4.97 -20.92
C ARG A 145 -15.94 4.11 -19.67
N GLN A 146 -16.22 2.81 -19.78
CA GLN A 146 -16.23 1.91 -18.64
C GLN A 146 -14.83 1.74 -18.01
N GLY A 147 -13.79 1.67 -18.84
CA GLY A 147 -12.40 1.65 -18.36
C GLY A 147 -12.01 2.95 -17.65
N THR A 148 -12.42 4.09 -18.21
CA THR A 148 -12.23 5.41 -17.60
C THR A 148 -12.91 5.51 -16.25
N ASP A 149 -14.15 5.03 -16.14
CA ASP A 149 -14.90 5.07 -14.88
C ASP A 149 -14.29 4.10 -13.85
N LEU A 150 -13.87 2.90 -14.25
CA LEU A 150 -13.18 1.94 -13.37
C LEU A 150 -11.86 2.49 -12.81
N LEU A 151 -11.06 3.15 -13.65
CA LEU A 151 -9.82 3.83 -13.23
C LEU A 151 -10.08 5.05 -12.35
N SER A 152 -11.21 5.73 -12.56
CA SER A 152 -11.59 6.91 -11.76
C SER A 152 -11.98 6.54 -10.32
N LEU A 153 -12.45 5.30 -10.10
CA LEU A 153 -12.77 4.78 -8.76
C LEU A 153 -11.51 4.50 -7.91
N GLY A 154 -10.33 4.41 -8.54
CA GLY A 154 -9.05 4.22 -7.86
C GLY A 154 -8.55 5.50 -7.19
N SER A 155 -8.67 5.58 -5.85
CA SER A 155 -8.22 6.73 -5.03
C SER A 155 -6.70 6.81 -4.78
N SER A 156 -5.93 5.97 -5.46
CA SER A 156 -4.46 5.96 -5.42
C SER A 156 -3.92 7.08 -6.29
N GLY A 157 -2.96 7.86 -5.78
CA GLY A 157 -2.10 8.74 -6.59
C GLY A 157 -1.11 7.96 -7.47
N ALA A 158 -1.55 6.83 -8.03
CA ALA A 158 -0.83 5.99 -8.97
C ALA A 158 -1.11 6.48 -10.41
N ASP A 159 -0.14 6.27 -11.29
CA ASP A 159 -0.26 6.60 -12.70
C ASP A 159 -1.30 5.66 -13.35
N ARG A 160 -2.28 6.23 -14.09
CA ARG A 160 -3.45 5.49 -14.60
C ARG A 160 -3.34 5.25 -16.10
N ALA A 161 -3.61 4.03 -16.52
CA ALA A 161 -3.51 3.61 -17.92
C ALA A 161 -4.73 2.80 -18.36
N LEU A 162 -5.27 3.14 -19.53
CA LEU A 162 -6.29 2.35 -20.21
C LEU A 162 -5.69 1.78 -21.49
N VAL A 163 -5.61 0.46 -21.60
CA VAL A 163 -5.10 -0.23 -22.78
C VAL A 163 -6.26 -0.90 -23.50
N VAL A 164 -6.50 -0.52 -24.74
CA VAL A 164 -7.58 -1.03 -25.57
C VAL A 164 -6.99 -1.90 -26.67
N MET A 165 -7.44 -3.15 -26.78
CA MET A 165 -6.95 -4.14 -27.73
C MET A 165 -8.09 -4.59 -28.65
N SER A 166 -7.98 -4.31 -29.95
CA SER A 166 -9.05 -4.58 -30.92
C SER A 166 -8.51 -4.64 -32.35
N ASP A 167 -9.29 -5.16 -33.29
CA ASP A 167 -9.05 -5.01 -34.73
C ASP A 167 -9.58 -3.68 -35.30
N GLY A 168 -10.22 -2.86 -34.47
CA GLY A 168 -10.70 -1.52 -34.84
C GLY A 168 -11.93 -1.51 -35.74
N GLU A 169 -12.52 -2.68 -36.02
CA GLU A 169 -13.73 -2.81 -36.82
C GLU A 169 -14.97 -2.49 -35.96
N ALA A 170 -15.17 -1.21 -35.64
CA ALA A 170 -16.33 -0.74 -34.87
C ALA A 170 -17.42 -0.15 -35.77
N PHE A 171 -18.67 -0.38 -35.40
CA PHE A 171 -19.87 0.06 -36.15
C PHE A 171 -20.56 1.26 -35.48
N GLU A 172 -19.77 2.14 -34.86
CA GLU A 172 -20.26 3.33 -34.14
C GLU A 172 -19.64 4.61 -34.72
N PRO A 173 -20.26 5.79 -34.47
CA PRO A 173 -19.70 7.05 -34.94
C PRO A 173 -18.32 7.32 -34.33
N GLU A 174 -17.34 7.67 -35.18
CA GLU A 174 -15.98 8.01 -34.73
C GLU A 174 -15.98 9.15 -33.70
N ALA A 175 -16.90 10.10 -33.83
CA ALA A 175 -17.07 11.22 -32.90
C ALA A 175 -17.31 10.77 -31.45
N ASP A 176 -18.05 9.68 -31.24
CA ASP A 176 -18.37 9.18 -29.90
C ASP A 176 -17.15 8.53 -29.25
N VAL A 177 -16.36 7.79 -30.04
CA VAL A 177 -15.09 7.20 -29.59
C VAL A 177 -14.09 8.30 -29.21
N VAL A 178 -13.94 9.31 -30.07
CA VAL A 178 -13.05 10.46 -29.85
C VAL A 178 -13.46 11.25 -28.62
N ALA A 179 -14.76 11.44 -28.38
CA ALA A 179 -15.27 12.14 -27.20
C ALA A 179 -14.92 11.42 -25.89
N GLU A 180 -15.15 10.10 -25.81
CA GLU A 180 -14.81 9.31 -24.62
C GLU A 180 -13.29 9.18 -24.43
N ALA A 181 -12.52 9.07 -25.52
CA ALA A 181 -11.06 9.07 -25.45
C ALA A 181 -10.50 10.40 -24.93
N ARG A 182 -11.03 11.53 -25.41
CA ARG A 182 -10.68 12.86 -24.88
C ARG A 182 -10.99 12.98 -23.39
N ARG A 183 -12.17 12.52 -22.97
CA ARG A 183 -12.58 12.48 -21.55
C ARG A 183 -11.62 11.64 -20.70
N ALA A 184 -11.08 10.54 -21.23
CA ALA A 184 -10.05 9.75 -20.54
C ALA A 184 -8.75 10.57 -20.35
N GLY A 185 -8.28 11.24 -21.41
CA GLY A 185 -7.09 12.10 -21.37
C GLY A 185 -7.24 13.28 -20.40
N GLU A 186 -8.40 13.95 -20.39
CA GLU A 186 -8.72 15.05 -19.46
C GLU A 186 -8.68 14.61 -17.98
N LYS A 187 -8.98 13.34 -17.70
CA LYS A 187 -8.89 12.74 -16.36
C LYS A 187 -7.47 12.27 -15.99
N GLY A 188 -6.48 12.57 -16.83
CA GLY A 188 -5.09 12.15 -16.64
C GLY A 188 -4.86 10.65 -16.84
N ILE A 189 -5.72 9.98 -17.61
CA ILE A 189 -5.58 8.56 -17.95
C ILE A 189 -4.84 8.44 -19.28
N SER A 190 -3.74 7.70 -19.28
CA SER A 190 -3.02 7.37 -20.50
C SER A 190 -3.77 6.32 -21.31
N LEU A 191 -4.29 6.70 -22.48
CA LEU A 191 -4.90 5.75 -23.41
C LEU A 191 -3.83 5.11 -24.32
N VAL A 192 -3.79 3.79 -24.38
CA VAL A 192 -2.96 3.03 -25.32
C VAL A 192 -3.88 2.16 -26.16
N THR A 193 -3.86 2.31 -27.48
CA THR A 193 -4.65 1.48 -28.40
C THR A 193 -3.73 0.50 -29.14
N VAL A 194 -4.15 -0.76 -29.25
CA VAL A 194 -3.35 -1.84 -29.83
C VAL A 194 -4.18 -2.57 -30.88
N GLY A 195 -3.68 -2.56 -32.12
CA GLY A 195 -4.31 -3.22 -33.25
C GLY A 195 -4.01 -4.71 -33.32
N PHE A 196 -4.98 -5.49 -33.80
CA PHE A 196 -4.83 -6.90 -34.16
C PHE A 196 -5.44 -7.19 -35.53
N GLY A 197 -4.84 -8.11 -36.28
CA GLY A 197 -5.31 -8.51 -37.61
C GLY A 197 -4.53 -7.90 -38.77
N THR A 198 -5.08 -8.02 -39.97
CA THR A 198 -4.47 -7.58 -41.23
C THR A 198 -5.47 -6.79 -42.06
N THR A 199 -4.98 -5.83 -42.83
CA THR A 199 -5.80 -5.01 -43.73
C THR A 199 -6.27 -5.77 -44.97
N ALA A 200 -5.64 -6.91 -45.30
CA ALA A 200 -6.08 -7.81 -46.37
C ALA A 200 -7.39 -8.54 -46.04
N GLY A 201 -7.72 -8.63 -44.75
CA GLY A 201 -8.91 -9.26 -44.23
C GLY A 201 -8.84 -10.79 -44.18
N SER A 202 -9.74 -11.40 -43.41
CA SER A 202 -9.84 -12.86 -43.28
C SER A 202 -11.25 -13.31 -42.94
N THR A 203 -11.54 -14.59 -43.16
CA THR A 203 -12.82 -15.19 -42.84
C THR A 203 -12.93 -15.48 -41.35
N ILE A 204 -14.15 -15.44 -40.82
CA ILE A 204 -14.42 -15.70 -39.41
C ILE A 204 -14.88 -17.16 -39.25
N PRO A 205 -14.09 -18.04 -38.61
CA PRO A 205 -14.52 -19.40 -38.32
C PRO A 205 -15.57 -19.41 -37.20
N VAL A 206 -16.69 -20.06 -37.42
CA VAL A 206 -17.78 -20.25 -36.45
C VAL A 206 -18.12 -21.72 -36.33
N ARG A 207 -18.50 -22.15 -35.13
CA ARG A 207 -18.97 -23.52 -34.90
C ARG A 207 -20.46 -23.57 -35.23
N ALA A 208 -20.83 -24.43 -36.18
CA ALA A 208 -22.22 -24.69 -36.54
C ALA A 208 -22.93 -25.53 -35.45
N LEU A 209 -24.26 -25.56 -35.50
CA LEU A 209 -25.10 -26.29 -34.55
C LEU A 209 -24.82 -27.80 -34.51
N ASP A 210 -24.33 -28.36 -35.62
CA ASP A 210 -23.91 -29.75 -35.77
C ASP A 210 -22.49 -30.01 -35.24
N GLY A 211 -21.83 -28.99 -34.68
CA GLY A 211 -20.47 -29.06 -34.15
C GLY A 211 -19.36 -28.89 -35.19
N THR A 212 -19.68 -28.77 -36.48
CA THR A 212 -18.71 -28.56 -37.56
C THR A 212 -18.19 -27.12 -37.59
N MET A 213 -16.96 -26.93 -38.07
CA MET A 213 -16.39 -25.60 -38.26
C MET A 213 -16.79 -25.08 -39.65
N THR A 214 -17.50 -23.96 -39.68
CA THR A 214 -17.94 -23.28 -40.89
C THR A 214 -17.48 -21.83 -40.88
N VAL A 215 -17.64 -21.13 -42.00
CA VAL A 215 -17.35 -19.69 -42.08
C VAL A 215 -18.61 -18.87 -41.78
N LYS A 216 -18.44 -17.76 -41.08
CA LYS A 216 -19.54 -16.83 -40.80
C LYS A 216 -20.09 -16.29 -42.11
N ARG A 217 -21.42 -16.34 -42.25
CA ARG A 217 -22.16 -15.73 -43.35
C ARG A 217 -23.12 -14.67 -42.83
N ASP A 218 -23.39 -13.69 -43.68
CA ASP A 218 -24.41 -12.65 -43.47
C ASP A 218 -25.83 -13.18 -43.76
N ASP A 219 -26.84 -12.33 -43.56
CA ASP A 219 -28.25 -12.69 -43.80
C ASP A 219 -28.56 -12.97 -45.29
N ARG A 220 -27.65 -12.61 -46.20
CA ARG A 220 -27.73 -12.88 -47.63
C ARG A 220 -26.94 -14.13 -48.05
N GLY A 221 -26.37 -14.86 -47.09
CA GLY A 221 -25.58 -16.07 -47.33
C GLY A 221 -24.15 -15.82 -47.83
N GLN A 222 -23.70 -14.57 -47.92
CA GLN A 222 -22.34 -14.23 -48.34
C GLN A 222 -21.35 -14.41 -47.18
N VAL A 223 -20.12 -14.80 -47.52
CA VAL A 223 -19.06 -15.00 -46.51
C VAL A 223 -18.62 -13.65 -45.97
N VAL A 224 -18.60 -13.52 -44.64
CA VAL A 224 -18.14 -12.30 -43.96
C VAL A 224 -16.61 -12.29 -43.92
N ILE A 225 -16.02 -11.21 -44.39
CA ILE A 225 -14.57 -10.94 -44.33
C ILE A 225 -14.37 -9.76 -43.39
N THR A 226 -13.66 -10.00 -42.28
CA THR A 226 -13.27 -8.95 -41.32
C THR A 226 -11.91 -8.36 -41.69
N HIS A 227 -11.75 -7.05 -41.53
CA HIS A 227 -10.52 -6.33 -41.83
C HIS A 227 -10.02 -5.61 -40.58
N TYR A 228 -8.70 -5.50 -40.44
CA TYR A 228 -8.10 -4.58 -39.48
C TYR A 228 -8.28 -3.14 -39.97
N VAL A 229 -8.93 -2.30 -39.16
CA VAL A 229 -9.21 -0.89 -39.48
C VAL A 229 -8.55 0.01 -38.43
N PRO A 230 -7.35 0.57 -38.70
CA PRO A 230 -6.61 1.33 -37.69
C PRO A 230 -7.23 2.70 -37.36
N GLY A 231 -8.06 3.25 -38.26
CA GLY A 231 -8.53 4.64 -38.20
C GLY A 231 -9.14 5.03 -36.85
N MET A 232 -10.11 4.27 -36.34
CA MET A 232 -10.76 4.58 -35.06
C MET A 232 -9.80 4.43 -33.86
N LEU A 233 -8.92 3.43 -33.87
CA LEU A 233 -7.94 3.23 -32.80
C LEU A 233 -6.90 4.35 -32.77
N GLN A 234 -6.51 4.84 -33.93
CA GLN A 234 -5.58 5.96 -34.07
C GLN A 234 -6.22 7.28 -33.64
N ALA A 235 -7.47 7.54 -34.08
CA ALA A 235 -8.23 8.73 -33.68
C ALA A 235 -8.45 8.78 -32.16
N ALA A 236 -8.79 7.64 -31.55
CA ALA A 236 -8.94 7.54 -30.09
C ALA A 236 -7.63 7.87 -29.35
N ALA A 237 -6.51 7.24 -29.74
CA ALA A 237 -5.22 7.51 -29.11
C ALA A 237 -4.81 8.99 -29.25
N GLN A 238 -4.97 9.58 -30.44
CA GLN A 238 -4.64 11.00 -30.66
C GLN A 238 -5.49 11.94 -29.80
N ALA A 239 -6.79 11.66 -29.69
CA ALA A 239 -7.72 12.47 -28.90
C ALA A 239 -7.40 12.48 -27.39
N ALA A 240 -6.80 11.39 -26.89
CA ALA A 240 -6.39 11.25 -25.50
C ALA A 240 -4.93 11.67 -25.24
N HIS A 241 -4.19 12.16 -26.25
CA HIS A 241 -2.73 12.33 -26.22
C HIS A 241 -1.99 11.03 -25.80
N GLY A 242 -2.57 9.90 -26.21
CA GLY A 242 -2.11 8.56 -25.92
C GLY A 242 -1.18 7.97 -26.98
N THR A 243 -0.97 6.65 -26.89
CA THR A 243 -0.10 5.91 -27.82
C THR A 243 -0.90 4.92 -28.66
N PHE A 244 -0.66 4.91 -29.97
CA PHE A 244 -1.20 3.91 -30.89
C PHE A 244 -0.12 2.89 -31.26
N ILE A 245 -0.46 1.60 -31.16
CA ILE A 245 0.41 0.47 -31.52
C ILE A 245 -0.27 -0.32 -32.63
N ASP A 246 0.34 -0.30 -33.82
CA ASP A 246 -0.19 -0.94 -35.01
C ASP A 246 -0.23 -2.49 -34.92
N ALA A 247 -1.13 -3.11 -35.68
CA ALA A 247 -1.23 -4.56 -35.77
C ALA A 247 0.05 -5.24 -36.29
N ALA A 248 0.81 -4.60 -37.17
CA ALA A 248 2.10 -5.10 -37.67
C ALA A 248 3.24 -4.97 -36.65
N ALA A 249 3.05 -4.22 -35.56
CA ALA A 249 4.10 -4.03 -34.56
C ALA A 249 4.47 -5.35 -33.86
N THR A 250 5.77 -5.63 -33.79
CA THR A 250 6.32 -6.73 -32.99
C THR A 250 6.41 -6.34 -31.52
N ASP A 251 6.29 -7.35 -30.64
CA ASP A 251 6.39 -7.22 -29.18
C ASP A 251 5.49 -6.12 -28.60
N LYS A 252 4.17 -6.32 -28.76
CA LYS A 252 3.16 -5.33 -28.35
C LYS A 252 3.22 -5.10 -26.84
N ALA A 253 3.37 -6.16 -26.04
CA ALA A 253 3.54 -6.06 -24.59
C ALA A 253 4.69 -5.12 -24.18
N ALA A 254 5.87 -5.24 -24.78
CA ALA A 254 6.99 -4.35 -24.50
C ALA A 254 6.68 -2.90 -24.87
N ARG A 255 6.08 -2.67 -26.03
CA ARG A 255 5.72 -1.32 -26.48
C ARG A 255 4.69 -0.65 -25.58
N ILE A 256 3.71 -1.40 -25.08
CA ILE A 256 2.73 -0.90 -24.11
C ILE A 256 3.46 -0.44 -22.86
N ARG A 257 4.30 -1.30 -22.27
CA ARG A 257 5.07 -0.96 -21.07
C ARG A 257 5.96 0.27 -21.29
N ASP A 258 6.64 0.34 -22.43
CA ASP A 258 7.53 1.46 -22.73
C ASP A 258 6.75 2.77 -22.85
N ALA A 259 5.60 2.76 -23.53
CA ALA A 259 4.69 3.91 -23.58
C ALA A 259 4.27 4.38 -22.18
N LEU A 260 3.87 3.46 -21.30
CA LEU A 260 3.47 3.80 -19.92
C LEU A 260 4.64 4.33 -19.07
N SER A 261 5.87 3.85 -19.32
CA SER A 261 7.06 4.27 -18.59
C SER A 261 7.49 5.71 -18.88
N THR A 262 7.28 6.18 -20.12
CA THR A 262 7.65 7.54 -20.54
C THR A 262 6.78 8.60 -19.87
N LEU A 263 5.47 8.33 -19.76
CA LEU A 263 4.48 9.23 -19.17
C LEU A 263 4.69 9.46 -17.67
N ARG A 264 5.26 8.48 -16.97
CA ARG A 264 5.66 8.61 -15.56
C ARG A 264 6.72 9.69 -15.32
N THR A 265 7.57 9.95 -16.32
CA THR A 265 8.69 10.90 -16.18
C THR A 265 8.20 12.34 -16.32
N GLU A 266 7.19 12.57 -17.17
CA GLU A 266 6.62 13.91 -17.41
C GLU A 266 5.71 14.39 -16.27
N GLN A 267 4.95 13.49 -15.62
CA GLN A 267 3.98 13.88 -14.58
C GLN A 267 4.58 14.04 -13.16
N ARG A 268 5.81 13.58 -12.89
CA ARG A 268 6.38 13.52 -11.52
C ARG A 268 7.27 14.67 -11.08
N THR A 269 7.29 15.80 -11.80
CA THR A 269 7.99 16.99 -11.29
C THR A 269 7.24 17.69 -10.13
N SER A 270 6.06 17.23 -9.73
CA SER A 270 5.29 17.83 -8.63
C SER A 270 5.26 16.97 -7.35
N VAL A 271 6.04 17.43 -6.37
CA VAL A 271 5.79 17.40 -4.90
C VAL A 271 5.50 16.04 -4.26
N GLY A 272 6.56 15.29 -3.96
CA GLY A 272 6.51 14.31 -2.86
C GLY A 272 6.39 15.04 -1.53
N ALA A 273 5.53 14.53 -0.63
CA ALA A 273 5.30 15.10 0.70
C ALA A 273 6.63 15.35 1.43
N GLU A 274 6.89 16.62 1.75
CA GLU A 274 8.12 17.06 2.42
C GLU A 274 8.07 16.71 3.91
N THR A 275 8.67 15.57 4.29
CA THR A 275 8.79 15.23 5.70
C THR A 275 9.97 15.99 6.31
N ARG A 276 9.69 17.02 7.14
CA ARG A 276 10.73 17.76 7.86
C ARG A 276 11.31 16.94 9.02
N THR A 277 12.63 16.69 8.98
CA THR A 277 13.34 15.93 10.01
C THR A 277 13.40 16.70 11.34
N PRO A 278 13.05 16.08 12.48
CA PRO A 278 13.18 16.73 13.79
C PRO A 278 14.66 16.81 14.20
N ARG A 279 15.16 18.01 14.53
CA ARG A 279 16.56 18.26 14.92
C ARG A 279 16.72 18.79 16.34
N TYR A 280 15.84 18.39 17.25
CA TYR A 280 15.91 18.76 18.68
C TYR A 280 17.23 18.36 19.35
N GLN A 281 17.92 17.35 18.82
CA GLN A 281 19.22 16.86 19.32
C GLN A 281 20.30 17.96 19.34
N LEU A 282 20.29 18.88 18.36
CA LEU A 282 21.25 19.99 18.27
C LEU A 282 21.15 20.96 19.46
N PHE A 283 19.97 21.11 20.03
CA PHE A 283 19.72 22.01 21.16
C PHE A 283 19.78 21.26 22.50
N LEU A 284 19.41 19.97 22.50
CA LEU A 284 19.38 19.17 23.71
C LEU A 284 20.79 18.78 24.20
N LEU A 285 21.70 18.43 23.29
CA LEU A 285 23.06 18.02 23.63
C LEU A 285 23.86 19.14 24.35
N PRO A 286 23.90 20.40 23.87
CA PRO A 286 24.55 21.48 24.60
C PRO A 286 23.86 21.82 25.93
N ALA A 287 22.53 21.65 26.05
CA ALA A 287 21.83 21.81 27.32
C ALA A 287 22.34 20.80 28.38
N ILE A 288 22.48 19.54 27.99
CA ILE A 288 23.01 18.48 28.86
C ILE A 288 24.48 18.76 29.23
N LEU A 289 25.31 19.19 28.27
CA LEU A 289 26.72 19.54 28.53
C LEU A 289 26.87 20.71 29.52
N LEU A 290 26.02 21.73 29.42
CA LEU A 290 26.00 22.87 30.36
C LEU A 290 25.64 22.44 31.78
N LEU A 291 24.68 21.52 31.93
CA LEU A 291 24.30 20.95 33.23
C LEU A 291 25.42 20.09 33.82
N LEU A 292 26.09 19.28 32.99
CA LEU A 292 27.25 18.49 33.41
C LEU A 292 28.42 19.39 33.83
N LEU A 293 28.66 20.48 33.11
CA LEU A 293 29.70 21.46 33.45
C LEU A 293 29.39 22.15 34.78
N ASP A 294 28.14 22.53 35.03
CA ASP A 294 27.75 23.13 36.31
C ASP A 294 27.95 22.16 37.48
N ALA A 295 27.52 20.90 37.33
CA ALA A 295 27.72 19.85 38.32
C ALA A 295 29.21 19.60 38.62
N PHE A 296 30.05 19.57 37.59
CA PHE A 296 31.50 19.37 37.73
C PHE A 296 32.19 20.55 38.44
N LEU A 297 31.80 21.79 38.12
CA LEU A 297 32.35 22.97 38.76
C LEU A 297 31.96 23.05 40.24
N ILE A 298 30.71 22.69 40.58
CA ILE A 298 30.24 22.62 41.97
C ILE A 298 31.07 21.60 42.77
N ALA A 299 31.26 20.39 42.22
CA ALA A 299 32.05 19.34 42.85
C ALA A 299 33.52 19.73 43.11
N ARG A 300 34.11 20.56 42.24
CA ARG A 300 35.47 21.10 42.43
C ARG A 300 35.55 22.17 43.52
N THR A 301 34.52 23.00 43.68
CA THR A 301 34.46 24.00 44.76
C THR A 301 34.23 23.38 46.14
N ASP A 302 33.44 22.31 46.24
CA ASP A 302 33.19 21.62 47.52
C ASP A 302 34.44 20.89 48.05
N ARG A 303 35.21 20.23 47.16
CA ARG A 303 36.48 19.58 47.53
C ARG A 303 37.54 20.54 48.09
N ARG A 304 37.49 21.83 47.71
CA ARG A 304 38.43 22.85 48.23
C ARG A 304 38.03 23.43 49.59
N ARG A 305 36.81 23.16 50.07
CA ARG A 305 36.27 23.72 51.32
C ARG A 305 36.15 22.69 52.45
N GLY A 306 36.73 21.50 52.30
CA GLY A 306 36.73 20.47 53.35
C GLY A 306 35.33 19.91 53.66
N GLY A 307 34.36 20.05 52.75
CA GLY A 307 33.01 19.48 52.91
C GLY A 307 33.00 17.97 52.68
N ASP A 308 32.08 17.29 53.36
CA ASP A 308 31.93 15.82 53.35
C ASP A 308 32.06 15.21 51.94
N PRO A 309 32.93 14.19 51.75
CA PRO A 309 33.19 13.57 50.45
C PRO A 309 31.97 12.85 49.84
N LEU A 310 30.86 12.75 50.58
CA LEU A 310 29.64 12.04 50.21
C LEU A 310 28.60 12.90 49.46
N ARG A 311 28.74 14.24 49.41
CA ARG A 311 27.76 15.12 48.71
C ARG A 311 28.08 15.43 47.25
N ALA A 312 29.36 15.55 46.89
CA ALA A 312 29.81 15.72 45.50
C ALA A 312 29.46 14.56 44.52
N PRO A 313 29.44 13.27 44.92
CA PRO A 313 29.13 12.19 43.98
C PRO A 313 27.65 12.16 43.57
N ALA A 314 26.71 12.68 44.37
CA ALA A 314 25.27 12.55 44.09
C ALA A 314 24.80 13.33 42.84
N ALA A 315 25.32 14.53 42.59
CA ALA A 315 24.94 15.32 41.41
C ALA A 315 25.60 14.79 40.13
N ALA A 316 26.83 14.29 40.23
CA ALA A 316 27.54 13.67 39.12
C ALA A 316 26.97 12.30 38.74
N THR A 317 26.51 11.51 39.73
CA THR A 317 25.84 10.22 39.48
C THR A 317 24.46 10.41 38.86
N VAL A 318 23.68 11.41 39.29
CA VAL A 318 22.38 11.72 38.66
C VAL A 318 22.57 12.17 37.21
N ALA A 319 23.55 13.03 36.92
CA ALA A 319 23.81 13.47 35.56
C ALA A 319 24.39 12.35 34.66
N ALA A 320 25.21 11.46 35.21
CA ALA A 320 25.68 10.25 34.53
C ALA A 320 24.55 9.24 34.30
N LEU A 321 23.61 9.10 35.24
CA LEU A 321 22.40 8.28 35.09
C LEU A 321 21.43 8.85 34.04
N ILE A 322 21.29 10.18 33.97
CA ILE A 322 20.49 10.84 32.92
C ILE A 322 21.15 10.66 31.54
N LEU A 323 22.48 10.79 31.44
CA LEU A 323 23.22 10.53 30.20
C LEU A 323 23.15 9.05 29.79
N ALA A 324 23.25 8.12 30.74
CA ALA A 324 23.11 6.69 30.52
C ALA A 324 21.66 6.31 30.12
N ALA A 325 20.65 6.92 30.73
CA ALA A 325 19.25 6.77 30.32
C ALA A 325 18.99 7.32 28.91
N PHE A 326 19.68 8.40 28.52
CA PHE A 326 19.62 8.96 27.16
C PHE A 326 20.21 8.01 26.10
N ILE A 327 21.33 7.34 26.43
CA ILE A 327 21.97 6.36 25.56
C ILE A 327 21.14 5.06 25.50
N SER A 328 20.56 4.62 26.62
CA SER A 328 19.71 3.42 26.69
C SER A 328 18.36 3.58 26.00
N GLY A 329 17.72 4.76 26.08
CA GLY A 329 16.50 5.07 25.31
C GLY A 329 16.72 5.09 23.78
N CYS A 330 17.98 5.28 23.34
CA CYS A 330 18.37 5.14 21.94
C CYS A 330 18.58 3.69 21.52
N ALA A 331 18.82 2.75 22.44
CA ALA A 331 19.06 1.35 22.10
C ALA A 331 17.77 0.63 21.65
N GLY A 332 16.66 0.85 22.37
CA GLY A 332 15.35 0.28 22.00
C GLY A 332 14.82 0.82 20.68
N SER A 333 14.95 2.12 20.44
CA SER A 333 14.52 2.77 19.18
C SER A 333 15.36 2.35 17.97
N ARG A 334 16.67 2.12 18.14
CA ARG A 334 17.54 1.56 17.08
C ARG A 334 17.15 0.13 16.72
N ARG A 335 16.78 -0.71 17.71
CA ARG A 335 16.35 -2.09 17.47
C ARG A 335 14.99 -2.17 16.78
N ALA A 336 14.01 -1.38 17.20
CA ALA A 336 12.73 -1.29 16.50
C ALA A 336 12.90 -0.78 15.05
N ALA A 337 13.83 0.16 14.82
CA ALA A 337 14.16 0.61 13.46
C ALA A 337 14.83 -0.51 12.63
N ALA A 338 15.75 -1.28 13.22
CA ALA A 338 16.36 -2.44 12.58
C ALA A 338 15.32 -3.54 12.26
N ALA A 339 14.36 -3.76 13.16
CA ALA A 339 13.25 -4.69 12.96
C ALA A 339 12.37 -4.26 11.77
N ALA A 340 12.07 -2.97 11.66
CA ALA A 340 11.34 -2.42 10.52
C ALA A 340 12.10 -2.58 9.19
N THR A 341 13.43 -2.46 9.20
CA THR A 341 14.24 -2.73 8.00
C THR A 341 14.24 -4.21 7.61
N ALA A 342 14.37 -5.13 8.57
CA ALA A 342 14.30 -6.58 8.32
C ALA A 342 12.92 -6.97 7.78
N TYR A 343 11.84 -6.40 8.32
CA TYR A 343 10.48 -6.62 7.83
C TYR A 343 10.33 -6.19 6.35
N ARG A 344 10.85 -5.02 5.98
CA ARG A 344 10.84 -4.53 4.58
C ARG A 344 11.69 -5.39 3.64
N ALA A 345 12.74 -6.01 4.17
CA ALA A 345 13.58 -6.96 3.44
C ALA A 345 12.94 -8.37 3.32
N LYS A 346 11.69 -8.54 3.81
CA LYS A 346 10.95 -9.83 3.86
C LYS A 346 11.59 -10.87 4.79
N GLN A 347 12.50 -10.46 5.68
CA GLN A 347 13.12 -11.31 6.70
C GLN A 347 12.23 -11.31 7.95
N TYR A 348 11.04 -11.92 7.84
CA TYR A 348 10.00 -11.80 8.87
C TYR A 348 10.38 -12.45 10.21
N SER A 349 11.06 -13.60 10.19
CA SER A 349 11.54 -14.28 11.40
C SER A 349 12.56 -13.42 12.17
N GLU A 350 13.48 -12.77 11.46
CA GLU A 350 14.45 -11.83 12.03
C GLU A 350 13.75 -10.58 12.58
N ALA A 351 12.79 -10.03 11.86
CA ALA A 351 12.00 -8.88 12.32
C ALA A 351 11.25 -9.18 13.62
N VAL A 352 10.62 -10.37 13.73
CA VAL A 352 9.94 -10.83 14.95
C VAL A 352 10.91 -10.89 16.13
N ALA A 353 12.10 -11.48 15.95
CA ALA A 353 13.10 -11.57 17.01
C ALA A 353 13.57 -10.19 17.47
N LEU A 354 13.82 -9.26 16.54
CA LEU A 354 14.24 -7.90 16.85
C LEU A 354 13.15 -7.11 17.57
N TYR A 355 11.89 -7.19 17.12
CA TYR A 355 10.77 -6.54 17.80
C TYR A 355 10.53 -7.12 19.19
N ARG A 356 10.59 -8.45 19.36
CA ARG A 356 10.49 -9.09 20.68
C ARG A 356 11.57 -8.57 21.62
N SER A 357 12.82 -8.53 21.15
CA SER A 357 13.95 -8.03 21.95
C SER A 357 13.77 -6.55 22.35
N ALA A 358 13.15 -5.73 21.49
CA ALA A 358 12.86 -4.34 21.79
C ALA A 358 11.79 -4.22 22.89
N ILE A 359 10.75 -5.04 22.83
CA ILE A 359 9.68 -5.10 23.84
C ILE A 359 10.22 -5.58 25.19
N GLU A 360 11.04 -6.64 25.21
CA GLU A 360 11.71 -7.15 26.42
C GLU A 360 12.62 -6.11 27.09
N GLN A 361 13.17 -5.18 26.31
CA GLN A 361 13.99 -4.06 26.79
C GLN A 361 13.16 -2.83 27.21
N GLY A 362 11.84 -2.94 27.25
CA GLY A 362 10.94 -1.91 27.75
C GLY A 362 10.34 -0.98 26.67
N ASP A 363 10.45 -1.31 25.38
CA ASP A 363 9.71 -0.57 24.35
C ASP A 363 8.22 -0.95 24.37
N VAL A 364 7.45 -0.18 25.14
CA VAL A 364 6.00 -0.36 25.34
C VAL A 364 5.15 0.49 24.39
N ARG A 365 5.74 1.05 23.33
CA ARG A 365 4.98 1.89 22.39
C ARG A 365 3.92 1.06 21.66
N PRO A 366 2.67 1.55 21.56
CA PRO A 366 1.60 0.89 20.80
C PRO A 366 1.99 0.47 19.39
N GLN A 367 2.73 1.33 18.69
CA GLN A 367 3.21 1.07 17.34
C GLN A 367 4.16 -0.13 17.29
N THR A 368 5.10 -0.24 18.24
CA THR A 368 6.05 -1.36 18.30
C THR A 368 5.33 -2.69 18.55
N ILE A 369 4.30 -2.70 19.41
CA ILE A 369 3.49 -3.89 19.69
C ILE A 369 2.67 -4.28 18.46
N TYR A 370 2.06 -3.32 17.76
CA TYR A 370 1.36 -3.55 16.49
C TYR A 370 2.30 -4.08 15.41
N ASP A 371 3.48 -3.48 15.25
CA ASP A 371 4.47 -3.89 14.24
C ASP A 371 5.01 -5.30 14.55
N TYR A 372 5.20 -5.64 15.83
CA TYR A 372 5.52 -7.01 16.28
C TYR A 372 4.42 -8.01 15.92
N GLY A 373 3.16 -7.68 16.18
CA GLY A 373 2.02 -8.53 15.82
C GLY A 373 1.90 -8.74 14.32
N THR A 374 2.12 -7.68 13.54
CA THR A 374 2.10 -7.73 12.06
C THR A 374 3.28 -8.52 11.50
N ALA A 375 4.47 -8.38 12.08
CA ALA A 375 5.64 -9.20 11.75
C ALA A 375 5.40 -10.69 12.07
N SER A 376 4.79 -10.98 13.21
CA SER A 376 4.46 -12.34 13.65
C SER A 376 3.45 -13.00 12.71
N LEU A 377 2.46 -12.24 12.23
CA LEU A 377 1.48 -12.72 11.25
C LEU A 377 2.12 -13.04 9.89
N ALA A 378 3.09 -12.23 9.46
CA ALA A 378 3.85 -12.47 8.23
C ALA A 378 4.83 -13.65 8.35
N ALA A 379 5.33 -13.93 9.55
CA ALA A 379 6.16 -15.09 9.87
C ALA A 379 5.36 -16.36 10.20
N ASP A 380 4.06 -16.37 9.94
CA ASP A 380 3.11 -17.47 10.22
C ASP A 380 3.05 -17.89 11.71
N SER A 381 3.52 -17.02 12.61
CA SER A 381 3.46 -17.19 14.06
C SER A 381 2.13 -16.64 14.59
N ILE A 382 1.02 -17.29 14.22
CA ILE A 382 -0.34 -16.79 14.44
C ILE A 382 -0.62 -16.47 15.92
N GLN A 383 -0.25 -17.35 16.85
CA GLN A 383 -0.53 -17.13 18.27
C GLN A 383 0.15 -15.85 18.80
N GLN A 384 1.42 -15.63 18.45
CA GLN A 384 2.16 -14.43 18.85
C GLN A 384 1.56 -13.16 18.22
N ALA A 385 1.03 -13.27 17.00
CA ALA A 385 0.35 -12.18 16.33
C ALA A 385 -0.93 -11.79 17.09
N THR A 386 -1.76 -12.76 17.43
CA THR A 386 -3.02 -12.54 18.17
C THR A 386 -2.75 -11.88 19.51
N ASP A 387 -1.86 -12.45 20.34
CA ASP A 387 -1.52 -11.95 21.68
C ASP A 387 -1.01 -10.49 21.64
N ALA A 388 -0.25 -10.14 20.59
CA ALA A 388 0.28 -8.78 20.42
C ALA A 388 -0.81 -7.80 19.96
N LEU A 389 -1.62 -8.19 18.98
CA LEU A 389 -2.62 -7.31 18.36
C LEU A 389 -3.78 -7.02 19.31
N GLU A 390 -4.19 -7.98 20.15
CA GLU A 390 -5.20 -7.78 21.20
C GLU A 390 -4.82 -6.69 22.20
N ARG A 391 -3.53 -6.45 22.44
CA ARG A 391 -3.07 -5.36 23.31
C ARG A 391 -3.23 -3.98 22.69
N VAL A 392 -3.50 -3.90 21.40
CA VAL A 392 -3.57 -2.65 20.62
C VAL A 392 -5.01 -2.26 20.30
N VAL A 393 -5.95 -3.21 20.23
CA VAL A 393 -7.33 -2.96 19.76
C VAL A 393 -8.16 -2.05 20.69
N ASP A 394 -7.79 -1.93 21.96
CA ASP A 394 -8.51 -1.08 22.93
C ASP A 394 -7.93 0.34 23.06
N LEU A 395 -6.93 0.68 22.24
CA LEU A 395 -6.29 1.98 22.30
C LEU A 395 -7.16 3.09 21.67
N PRO A 396 -6.99 4.35 22.12
CA PRO A 396 -7.80 5.48 21.65
C PRO A 396 -7.49 5.90 20.21
N ASP A 397 -6.31 5.57 19.67
CA ASP A 397 -5.92 5.89 18.30
C ASP A 397 -6.77 5.11 17.30
N ALA A 398 -7.67 5.81 16.60
CA ALA A 398 -8.61 5.21 15.67
C ALA A 398 -7.93 4.52 14.48
N GLU A 399 -6.81 5.06 13.99
CA GLU A 399 -6.09 4.49 12.84
C GLU A 399 -5.37 3.21 13.24
N LEU A 400 -4.61 3.28 14.34
CA LEU A 400 -3.86 2.13 14.83
C LEU A 400 -4.81 1.01 15.27
N ARG A 401 -5.93 1.36 15.90
CA ARG A 401 -6.99 0.43 16.29
C ARG A 401 -7.60 -0.28 15.09
N PHE A 402 -7.93 0.46 14.02
CA PHE A 402 -8.46 -0.15 12.80
C PHE A 402 -7.47 -1.16 12.20
N ARG A 403 -6.20 -0.76 12.06
CA ARG A 403 -5.14 -1.64 11.52
C ARG A 403 -4.93 -2.88 12.38
N ALA A 404 -4.96 -2.73 13.71
CA ALA A 404 -4.83 -3.84 14.64
C ALA A 404 -6.02 -4.80 14.52
N LEU A 405 -7.26 -4.29 14.48
CA LEU A 405 -8.46 -5.11 14.28
C LEU A 405 -8.44 -5.84 12.93
N PHE A 406 -7.99 -5.19 11.86
CA PHE A 406 -7.87 -5.83 10.55
C PHE A 406 -6.91 -7.02 10.61
N ASN A 407 -5.69 -6.81 11.13
CA ASN A 407 -4.68 -7.87 11.23
C ASN A 407 -5.08 -8.97 12.21
N LEU A 408 -5.76 -8.62 13.31
CA LEU A 408 -6.27 -9.58 14.29
C LEU A 408 -7.37 -10.46 13.68
N GLY A 409 -8.29 -9.86 12.92
CA GLY A 409 -9.31 -10.59 12.17
C GLY A 409 -8.69 -11.56 11.16
N LEU A 410 -7.60 -11.15 10.49
CA LEU A 410 -6.86 -12.01 9.57
C LEU A 410 -6.17 -13.17 10.30
N ALA A 411 -5.58 -12.92 11.48
CA ALA A 411 -4.97 -13.95 12.31
C ALA A 411 -5.98 -15.03 12.73
N HIS A 412 -7.14 -14.63 13.25
CA HIS A 412 -8.23 -15.55 13.59
C HIS A 412 -8.73 -16.32 12.36
N LEU A 413 -8.92 -15.62 11.23
CA LEU A 413 -9.40 -16.26 10.01
C LEU A 413 -8.42 -17.34 9.52
N ARG A 414 -7.11 -17.06 9.50
CA ARG A 414 -6.08 -18.04 9.12
C ARG A 414 -6.09 -19.25 10.05
N ARG A 415 -6.19 -19.02 11.37
CA ARG A 415 -6.24 -20.10 12.37
C ARG A 415 -7.47 -20.99 12.17
N GLY A 416 -8.65 -20.38 11.99
CA GLY A 416 -9.90 -21.09 11.78
C GLY A 416 -9.94 -21.87 10.46
N LEU A 417 -9.40 -21.30 9.37
CA LEU A 417 -9.30 -22.00 8.09
C LEU A 417 -8.31 -23.18 8.14
N ALA A 418 -7.20 -23.05 8.87
CA ALA A 418 -6.21 -24.11 9.03
C ALA A 418 -6.71 -25.27 9.91
N ALA A 419 -7.54 -24.99 10.91
CA ALA A 419 -8.09 -26.00 11.83
C ALA A 419 -9.21 -26.86 11.21
N GLY A 420 -9.74 -26.48 10.04
CA GLY A 420 -10.80 -27.21 9.34
C GLY A 420 -12.20 -26.98 9.92
N PRO A 421 -13.23 -27.63 9.36
CA PRO A 421 -14.62 -27.34 9.67
C PRO A 421 -15.03 -27.62 11.12
N ASP A 422 -14.46 -28.67 11.72
CA ASP A 422 -14.88 -29.16 13.04
C ASP A 422 -14.23 -28.39 14.20
N ASN A 423 -12.96 -28.00 14.05
CA ASN A 423 -12.16 -27.38 15.12
C ASN A 423 -11.93 -25.87 14.93
N GLY A 424 -12.25 -25.30 13.76
CA GLY A 424 -12.01 -23.89 13.44
C GLY A 424 -13.18 -22.95 13.73
N SER A 425 -14.29 -23.44 14.26
CA SER A 425 -15.55 -22.68 14.36
C SER A 425 -15.45 -21.46 15.28
N ASP A 426 -14.79 -21.58 16.43
CA ASP A 426 -14.58 -20.48 17.37
C ASP A 426 -13.69 -19.38 16.77
N ASP A 427 -12.64 -19.76 16.06
CA ASP A 427 -11.75 -18.83 15.39
C ASP A 427 -12.42 -18.08 14.24
N VAL A 428 -13.26 -18.77 13.46
CA VAL A 428 -14.06 -18.14 12.41
C VAL A 428 -15.08 -17.16 13.02
N GLN A 429 -15.66 -17.48 14.18
CA GLN A 429 -16.53 -16.54 14.90
C GLN A 429 -15.76 -15.33 15.43
N ALA A 430 -14.57 -15.53 16.00
CA ALA A 430 -13.70 -14.44 16.45
C ALA A 430 -13.29 -13.52 15.29
N ALA A 431 -12.98 -14.10 14.12
CA ALA A 431 -12.69 -13.34 12.90
C ALA A 431 -13.88 -12.47 12.48
N LEU A 432 -15.09 -13.04 12.43
CA LEU A 432 -16.32 -12.29 12.09
C LEU A 432 -16.58 -11.14 13.05
N ALA A 433 -16.45 -11.37 14.36
CA ALA A 433 -16.64 -10.34 15.37
C ALA A 433 -15.61 -9.21 15.23
N THR A 434 -14.36 -9.56 14.97
CA THR A 434 -13.25 -8.61 14.83
C THR A 434 -13.37 -7.78 13.55
N TYR A 435 -13.68 -8.40 12.41
CA TYR A 435 -13.91 -7.68 11.16
C TYR A 435 -15.16 -6.80 11.23
N LYS A 436 -16.21 -7.21 11.95
CA LYS A 436 -17.36 -6.34 12.21
C LYS A 436 -16.93 -5.07 12.96
N LYS A 437 -16.09 -5.18 13.99
CA LYS A 437 -15.53 -4.01 14.69
C LYS A 437 -14.68 -3.13 13.75
N ALA A 438 -13.86 -3.74 12.89
CA ALA A 438 -13.06 -3.00 11.90
C ALA A 438 -13.94 -2.22 10.90
N LEU A 439 -15.00 -2.86 10.36
CA LEU A 439 -15.94 -2.26 9.41
C LEU A 439 -16.82 -1.17 10.04
N LEU A 440 -17.06 -1.22 11.36
CA LEU A 440 -17.71 -0.12 12.08
C LEU A 440 -16.83 1.13 12.14
N LEU A 441 -15.50 0.98 12.17
CA LEU A 441 -14.56 2.11 12.11
C LEU A 441 -14.39 2.63 10.68
N ARG A 442 -14.35 1.72 9.70
CA ARG A 442 -14.21 2.06 8.27
C ARG A 442 -15.14 1.22 7.40
N PRO A 443 -16.36 1.71 7.13
CA PRO A 443 -17.35 0.99 6.33
C PRO A 443 -16.95 0.80 4.87
N ASP A 444 -16.03 1.60 4.34
CA ASP A 444 -15.66 1.60 2.91
C ASP A 444 -14.46 0.68 2.60
N GLU A 445 -13.87 0.03 3.62
CA GLU A 445 -12.71 -0.83 3.41
C GLU A 445 -13.11 -2.16 2.75
N LEU A 446 -12.81 -2.29 1.45
CA LEU A 446 -13.16 -3.47 0.64
C LEU A 446 -12.47 -4.74 1.13
N ASP A 447 -11.20 -4.67 1.52
CA ASP A 447 -10.43 -5.84 1.98
C ASP A 447 -11.02 -6.42 3.28
N ALA A 448 -11.51 -5.56 4.17
CA ALA A 448 -12.15 -5.98 5.40
C ALA A 448 -13.51 -6.64 5.13
N LYS A 449 -14.28 -6.12 4.15
CA LYS A 449 -15.54 -6.73 3.69
C LYS A 449 -15.29 -8.09 3.07
N TRP A 450 -14.29 -8.20 2.21
CA TRP A 450 -13.92 -9.45 1.56
C TRP A 450 -13.53 -10.53 2.58
N ASN A 451 -12.65 -10.21 3.52
CA ASN A 451 -12.26 -11.15 4.57
C ASN A 451 -13.43 -11.52 5.50
N TYR A 452 -14.33 -10.58 5.77
CA TYR A 452 -15.57 -10.86 6.49
C TYR A 452 -16.47 -11.83 5.72
N GLU A 453 -16.63 -11.66 4.41
CA GLU A 453 -17.40 -12.57 3.57
C GLU A 453 -16.78 -13.98 3.50
N ILE A 454 -15.45 -14.10 3.42
CA ILE A 454 -14.76 -15.39 3.50
C ILE A 454 -15.10 -16.09 4.81
N ALA A 455 -14.97 -15.39 5.94
CA ALA A 455 -15.32 -15.93 7.25
C ALA A 455 -16.80 -16.36 7.32
N LEU A 456 -17.70 -15.59 6.70
CA LEU A 456 -19.13 -15.89 6.66
C LEU A 456 -19.45 -17.15 5.84
N ARG A 457 -18.81 -17.31 4.69
CA ARG A 457 -18.95 -18.51 3.83
C ARG A 457 -18.43 -19.74 4.56
N ASN A 458 -17.29 -19.64 5.23
CA ASN A 458 -16.71 -20.75 5.98
C ASN A 458 -17.61 -21.16 7.15
N LYS A 459 -18.17 -20.20 7.90
CA LYS A 459 -19.17 -20.48 8.95
C LYS A 459 -20.41 -21.22 8.41
N LYS A 460 -20.90 -20.85 7.23
CA LYS A 460 -22.05 -21.52 6.59
C LYS A 460 -21.73 -22.98 6.21
N GLN A 461 -20.54 -23.23 5.69
CA GLN A 461 -20.07 -24.58 5.36
C GLN A 461 -19.95 -25.46 6.62
N GLN A 462 -19.45 -24.91 7.71
CA GLN A 462 -19.40 -25.59 9.02
C GLN A 462 -20.80 -25.95 9.54
N SER A 463 -21.79 -25.06 9.37
CA SER A 463 -23.18 -25.33 9.78
C SER A 463 -23.95 -26.29 8.88
N GLY A 464 -23.50 -26.51 7.64
CA GLY A 464 -24.20 -27.33 6.63
C GLY A 464 -23.75 -28.80 6.58
N GLY A 465 -22.66 -29.17 7.24
CA GLY A 465 -22.08 -30.52 7.22
C GLY A 465 -22.64 -31.52 8.24
N GLY A 466 -23.56 -31.11 9.12
CA GLY A 466 -24.06 -31.92 10.24
C GLY A 466 -25.27 -32.82 9.97
N GLY A 467 -25.59 -33.13 8.71
CA GLY A 467 -26.81 -33.85 8.35
C GLY A 467 -26.58 -35.05 7.43
N GLY A 468 -26.20 -36.19 7.99
CA GLY A 468 -26.39 -37.48 7.33
C GLY A 468 -25.24 -38.48 7.49
N VAL A 469 -25.30 -39.32 8.53
CA VAL A 469 -25.31 -40.80 8.42
C VAL A 469 -25.90 -41.33 9.74
N GLY A 470 -27.20 -41.57 9.76
CA GLY A 470 -27.88 -42.39 10.76
C GLY A 470 -28.58 -43.50 10.02
N GLY A 471 -27.99 -44.70 10.05
CA GLY A 471 -28.46 -45.87 9.32
C GLY A 471 -29.88 -46.26 9.72
N GLY A 472 -30.79 -46.21 8.74
CA GLY A 472 -32.07 -46.89 8.81
C GLY A 472 -31.92 -48.32 8.31
N GLY A 473 -31.91 -49.27 9.23
CA GLY A 473 -32.24 -50.65 8.91
C GLY A 473 -33.74 -50.80 8.61
N ASN A 474 -34.04 -51.56 7.57
CA ASN A 474 -34.87 -52.78 7.58
C ASN A 474 -35.89 -52.83 6.44
N GLY A 475 -35.92 -53.95 5.71
CA GLY A 475 -36.98 -54.24 4.75
C GLY A 475 -36.65 -55.21 3.61
N SER A 476 -36.17 -56.42 3.92
CA SER A 476 -36.55 -57.74 3.35
C SER A 476 -35.51 -58.79 3.69
#